data_AF-A0A2E8F2R2-F1
#
_entry.id   AF-A0A2E8F2R2-F1
#
_cell.length_a   1.000
_cell.length_b   1.000
_cell.length_c   1.000
_cell.angle_alpha   90.00
_cell.angle_beta   90.00
_cell.angle_gamma   90.00
#
_symmetry.space_group_name_H-M   'P 1'
#
loop_
_entity.id
_entity.type
_entity.pdbx_description
1 polymer ?
#
loop_
_entity_poly.entity_id
_entity_poly.type
_entity_poly.pdbx_seq_one_letter_code
_entity_poly.pdbx_strand_id
1 'polypeptide(L)'
;MEERNRIRTEAAKDAHWPPNSGGNIINQNSEIWTPAEFMRPMGGGQKLGGIYEMRIYTYEPGSMGELLRKWGEAITDRETVSPLAAGMYTELGNLNRWCHVWPYKDLEDRDRARKEATKLSNWPSGAPGRIKQENKILIPAEFSPMA
;
A
#
# COMPACT_ATOMS: atom_id res chain seq x y z
N MET A 1 16.62 13.19 -6.61
CA MET A 1 17.13 12.45 -7.78
C MET A 1 18.62 12.14 -7.67
N GLU A 2 19.45 13.08 -7.24
CA GLU A 2 20.90 12.87 -7.06
C GLU A 2 21.22 11.71 -6.10
N GLU A 3 20.56 11.65 -4.95
CA GLU A 3 20.79 10.57 -3.98
C GLU A 3 20.50 9.17 -4.56
N ARG A 4 19.39 9.03 -5.30
CA ARG A 4 19.06 7.79 -6.01
C ARG A 4 20.17 7.39 -7.00
N ASN A 5 20.71 8.35 -7.73
CA ASN A 5 21.77 8.08 -8.70
C ASN A 5 23.07 7.67 -7.99
N ARG A 6 23.43 8.35 -6.90
CA ARG A 6 24.58 7.99 -6.05
C ARG A 6 24.48 6.55 -5.54
N ILE A 7 23.35 6.19 -4.92
CA ILE A 7 23.11 4.84 -4.39
C ILE A 7 23.23 3.78 -5.50
N ARG A 8 22.66 4.05 -6.69
CA ARG A 8 22.76 3.11 -7.83
C ARG A 8 24.19 2.92 -8.32
N THR A 9 24.98 4.00 -8.36
CA THR A 9 26.41 3.93 -8.72
C THR A 9 27.21 3.12 -7.71
N GLU A 10 26.96 3.31 -6.41
CA GLU A 10 27.65 2.51 -5.38
C GLU A 10 27.23 1.03 -5.41
N ALA A 11 25.93 0.74 -5.55
CA ALA A 11 25.43 -0.63 -5.65
C ALA A 11 26.01 -1.39 -6.86
N ALA A 12 26.25 -0.70 -7.98
CA ALA A 12 26.84 -1.29 -9.18
C ALA A 12 28.30 -1.75 -8.99
N LYS A 13 28.95 -1.39 -7.88
CA LYS A 13 30.31 -1.86 -7.55
C LYS A 13 30.31 -3.22 -6.85
N ASP A 14 29.17 -3.68 -6.33
CA ASP A 14 29.06 -5.00 -5.70
C ASP A 14 28.97 -6.10 -6.78
N ALA A 15 29.90 -7.06 -6.73
CA ALA A 15 29.94 -8.18 -7.66
C ALA A 15 28.70 -9.10 -7.57
N HIS A 16 27.95 -9.05 -6.47
CA HIS A 16 26.70 -9.80 -6.29
C HIS A 16 25.46 -9.04 -6.77
N TRP A 17 25.63 -7.80 -7.26
CA TRP A 17 24.53 -6.96 -7.75
C TRP A 17 24.54 -6.79 -9.28
N PRO A 18 23.39 -6.95 -9.96
CA PRO A 18 22.13 -7.49 -9.43
C PRO A 18 22.26 -9.00 -9.15
N PRO A 19 21.49 -9.53 -8.20
CA PRO A 19 21.45 -10.96 -7.95
C PRO A 19 21.10 -11.72 -9.23
N ASN A 20 21.82 -12.82 -9.49
CA ASN A 20 21.55 -13.64 -10.66
C ASN A 20 20.13 -14.22 -10.58
N SER A 21 19.25 -13.80 -11.49
CA SER A 21 17.85 -14.22 -11.55
C SER A 21 17.64 -15.52 -12.35
N GLY A 22 18.70 -16.11 -12.90
CA GLY A 22 18.63 -17.31 -13.73
C GLY A 22 17.85 -17.11 -15.04
N GLY A 23 17.67 -15.86 -15.49
CA GLY A 23 16.86 -15.53 -16.67
C GLY A 23 15.35 -15.59 -16.45
N ASN A 24 14.87 -15.76 -15.20
CA ASN A 24 13.45 -15.98 -14.90
C ASN A 24 12.63 -14.68 -14.74
N ILE A 25 13.13 -13.54 -15.21
CA ILE A 25 12.42 -12.26 -15.16
C ILE A 25 11.73 -12.03 -16.50
N ILE A 26 10.41 -12.24 -16.53
CA ILE A 26 9.59 -12.02 -17.73
C ILE A 26 9.19 -10.55 -17.87
N ASN A 27 8.94 -9.86 -16.75
CA ASN A 27 8.59 -8.45 -16.72
C ASN A 27 9.09 -7.80 -15.42
N GLN A 28 9.52 -6.55 -15.50
CA GLN A 28 9.93 -5.75 -14.36
C GLN A 28 9.31 -4.36 -14.46
N ASN A 29 8.63 -3.95 -13.40
CA ASN A 29 8.02 -2.64 -13.29
C ASN A 29 8.59 -1.89 -12.08
N SER A 30 8.85 -0.60 -12.24
CA SER A 30 9.35 0.27 -11.18
C SER A 30 8.36 1.41 -10.98
N GLU A 31 7.90 1.57 -9.75
CA GLU A 31 6.94 2.61 -9.38
C GLU A 31 7.47 3.42 -8.20
N ILE A 32 7.12 4.70 -8.18
CA ILE A 32 7.32 5.55 -7.00
C ILE A 32 5.95 5.74 -6.37
N TRP A 33 5.87 5.39 -5.09
CA TRP A 33 4.66 5.52 -4.28
C TRP A 33 4.85 6.62 -3.24
N THR A 34 3.90 7.54 -3.18
CA THR A 34 3.86 8.64 -2.23
C THR A 34 2.80 8.33 -1.15
N PRO A 35 3.14 8.39 0.14
CA PRO A 35 2.15 8.28 1.21
C PRO A 35 1.09 9.37 1.10
N ALA A 36 -0.17 9.02 1.32
CA ALA A 36 -1.23 10.01 1.40
C ALA A 36 -1.02 10.94 2.59
N GLU A 37 -1.53 12.16 2.48
CA GLU A 37 -1.31 13.26 3.41
C GLU A 37 -1.87 12.97 4.81
N PHE A 38 -2.90 12.12 4.90
CA PHE A 38 -3.50 11.69 6.16
C PHE A 38 -2.77 10.51 6.82
N MET A 39 -1.71 9.97 6.21
CA MET A 39 -0.94 8.90 6.82
C MET A 39 -0.10 9.41 7.98
N ARG A 40 -0.15 8.69 9.11
CA ARG A 40 0.85 8.82 10.16
C ARG A 40 2.25 8.50 9.60
N PRO A 41 3.34 9.07 10.18
CA PRO A 41 4.71 8.76 9.75
C PRO A 41 4.94 7.26 9.67
N MET A 42 5.42 6.79 8.51
CA MET A 42 5.71 5.38 8.30
C MET A 42 7.02 4.98 8.98
N GLY A 43 7.07 3.76 9.53
CA GLY A 43 8.22 3.24 10.27
C GLY A 43 7.95 3.09 11.77
N GLY A 44 9.00 2.80 12.54
CA GLY A 44 8.93 2.77 14.02
C GLY A 44 8.52 1.43 14.66
N GLY A 45 8.64 0.29 13.94
CA GLY A 45 8.48 -1.03 14.57
C GLY A 45 7.06 -1.35 15.03
N GLN A 46 6.05 -0.97 14.25
CA GLN A 46 4.65 -1.21 14.60
C GLN A 46 4.24 -2.64 14.24
N LYS A 47 4.20 -3.54 15.23
CA LYS A 47 3.52 -4.83 15.11
C LYS A 47 2.00 -4.59 15.07
N LEU A 48 1.42 -4.69 13.88
CA LEU A 48 0.01 -4.34 13.67
C LEU A 48 -0.90 -5.56 13.47
N GLY A 49 -0.38 -6.71 13.02
CA GLY A 49 -1.20 -7.89 12.79
C GLY A 49 -0.38 -9.14 12.41
N GLY A 50 -1.04 -10.30 12.40
CA GLY A 50 -0.46 -11.56 11.93
C GLY A 50 -0.57 -11.73 10.41
N ILE A 51 -1.50 -11.04 9.76
CA ILE A 51 -1.65 -10.98 8.30
C ILE A 51 -1.91 -9.55 7.82
N TYR A 52 -1.61 -9.28 6.55
CA TYR A 52 -1.79 -7.97 5.94
C TYR A 52 -2.55 -8.10 4.62
N GLU A 53 -3.73 -7.47 4.49
CA GLU A 53 -4.43 -7.35 3.21
C GLU A 53 -3.92 -6.10 2.47
N MET A 54 -3.13 -6.31 1.42
CA MET A 54 -2.74 -5.26 0.49
C MET A 54 -3.75 -5.18 -0.64
N ARG A 55 -4.27 -3.98 -0.90
CA ARG A 55 -5.24 -3.71 -1.94
C ARG A 55 -4.70 -2.61 -2.83
N ILE A 56 -4.74 -2.83 -4.15
CA ILE A 56 -4.32 -1.83 -5.12
C ILE A 56 -5.45 -1.63 -6.12
N TYR A 57 -5.95 -0.41 -6.21
CA TYR A 57 -6.99 -0.03 -7.17
C TYR A 57 -6.41 0.92 -8.21
N THR A 58 -6.85 0.75 -9.45
CA THR A 58 -6.52 1.66 -10.56
C THR A 58 -7.76 2.46 -10.90
N TYR A 59 -7.59 3.77 -11.05
CA TYR A 59 -8.63 4.73 -11.38
C TYR A 59 -8.38 5.38 -12.74
N GLU A 60 -9.43 5.99 -13.29
CA GLU A 60 -9.34 6.88 -14.44
C GLU A 60 -8.47 8.11 -14.12
N PRO A 61 -7.79 8.68 -15.14
CA PRO A 61 -7.07 9.95 -14.98
C PRO A 61 -7.97 11.04 -14.40
N GLY A 62 -7.46 11.78 -13.42
CA GLY A 62 -8.18 12.87 -12.75
C GLY A 62 -8.96 12.46 -11.50
N SER A 63 -9.22 11.17 -11.26
CA SER A 63 -9.99 10.72 -10.08
C SER A 63 -9.22 10.73 -8.76
N MET A 64 -7.88 10.79 -8.81
CA MET A 64 -7.03 10.62 -7.62
C MET A 64 -7.22 11.74 -6.58
N GLY A 65 -7.41 12.99 -7.00
CA GLY A 65 -7.62 14.10 -6.05
C GLY A 65 -8.91 13.95 -5.25
N GLU A 66 -10.01 13.59 -5.91
CA GLU A 66 -11.28 13.31 -5.24
C GLU A 66 -11.17 12.07 -4.33
N LEU A 67 -10.46 11.04 -4.79
CA LEU A 67 -10.22 9.83 -4.01
C LEU A 67 -9.52 10.15 -2.69
N LEU A 68 -8.40 10.88 -2.73
CA LEU A 68 -7.63 11.24 -1.54
C LEU A 68 -8.43 12.12 -0.60
N ARG A 69 -9.21 13.09 -1.11
CA ARG A 69 -10.11 13.92 -0.29
C ARG A 69 -11.14 13.07 0.47
N LYS A 70 -11.86 12.20 -0.24
CA LYS A 70 -12.88 11.31 0.35
C LYS A 70 -12.27 10.33 1.36
N TRP A 71 -11.07 9.83 1.10
CA TRP A 71 -10.35 8.99 2.05
C TRP A 71 -9.95 9.77 3.30
N GLY A 72 -9.41 10.97 3.16
CA GLY A 72 -9.05 11.83 4.29
C GLY A 72 -10.22 12.15 5.22
N GLU A 73 -11.42 12.32 4.65
CA GLU A 73 -12.67 12.54 5.41
C GLU A 73 -13.16 11.30 6.16
N ALA A 74 -12.84 10.08 5.68
CA ALA A 74 -13.40 8.83 6.19
C ALA A 74 -12.39 7.95 6.96
N ILE A 75 -11.09 8.24 6.86
CA ILE A 75 -10.07 7.34 7.37
C ILE A 75 -10.10 7.21 8.90
N THR A 76 -10.35 8.30 9.61
CA THR A 76 -10.46 8.30 11.08
C THR A 76 -11.55 7.35 11.56
N ASP A 77 -12.73 7.40 10.93
CA ASP A 77 -13.85 6.50 11.27
C ASP A 77 -13.51 5.05 10.92
N ARG A 78 -12.85 4.83 9.78
CA ARG A 78 -12.43 3.49 9.35
C ARG A 78 -11.41 2.87 10.30
N GLU A 79 -10.47 3.66 10.83
CA GLU A 79 -9.43 3.20 11.74
C GLU A 79 -9.96 2.80 13.13
N THR A 80 -11.19 3.19 13.49
CA THR A 80 -11.87 2.66 14.69
C THR A 80 -12.13 1.16 14.63
N VAL A 81 -12.19 0.59 13.41
CA VAL A 81 -12.48 -0.84 13.18
C VAL A 81 -11.22 -1.63 12.82
N SER A 82 -10.32 -1.05 12.01
CA SER A 82 -9.02 -1.65 11.70
C SER A 82 -8.02 -0.58 11.29
N PRO A 83 -6.78 -0.60 11.78
CA PRO A 83 -5.80 0.44 11.49
C PRO A 83 -5.31 0.38 10.05
N LEU A 84 -4.91 1.51 9.45
CA LEU A 84 -4.30 1.55 8.12
C LEU A 84 -2.78 1.49 8.25
N ALA A 85 -2.16 0.39 7.83
CA ALA A 85 -0.69 0.25 7.91
C ALA A 85 0.04 1.12 6.90
N ALA A 86 -0.52 1.25 5.69
CA ALA A 86 -0.01 2.13 4.65
C ALA A 86 -1.15 2.54 3.71
N GLY A 87 -1.16 3.81 3.30
CA GLY A 87 -2.03 4.35 2.26
C GLY A 87 -1.17 5.21 1.35
N MET A 88 -1.01 4.81 0.09
CA MET A 88 -0.06 5.42 -0.84
C MET A 88 -0.65 5.47 -2.25
N TYR A 89 -0.25 6.46 -3.02
CA TYR A 89 -0.60 6.56 -4.44
C TYR A 89 0.64 6.62 -5.32
N THR A 90 0.50 6.25 -6.59
CA THR A 90 1.61 6.28 -7.55
C THR A 90 1.88 7.69 -8.06
N GLU A 91 3.14 8.11 -7.95
CA GLU A 91 3.69 9.34 -8.55
C GLU A 91 4.34 9.06 -9.91
N LEU A 92 4.97 7.88 -10.06
CA LEU A 92 5.68 7.48 -11.29
C LEU A 92 5.48 5.99 -11.55
N GLY A 93 5.42 5.61 -12.83
CA GLY A 93 5.20 4.24 -13.29
C GLY A 93 3.75 4.06 -13.73
N ASN A 94 3.05 3.03 -13.24
CA ASN A 94 1.62 2.90 -13.52
C ASN A 94 0.83 3.92 -12.71
N LEU A 95 0.41 5.00 -13.35
CA LEU A 95 -0.28 6.12 -12.70
C LEU A 95 -1.72 5.77 -12.27
N ASN A 96 -2.30 6.67 -11.47
CA ASN A 96 -3.68 6.59 -10.98
C ASN A 96 -3.97 5.34 -10.13
N ARG A 97 -2.97 4.86 -9.38
CA ARG A 97 -3.13 3.73 -8.47
C ARG A 97 -3.16 4.17 -7.02
N TRP A 98 -4.04 3.54 -6.26
CA TRP A 98 -4.18 3.68 -4.82
C TRP A 98 -3.89 2.34 -4.14
N CYS A 99 -2.81 2.28 -3.36
CA CYS A 99 -2.40 1.15 -2.55
C CYS A 99 -2.79 1.42 -1.10
N HIS A 100 -3.49 0.48 -0.48
CA HIS A 100 -3.81 0.56 0.92
C HIS A 100 -3.67 -0.82 1.59
N VAL A 101 -3.01 -0.84 2.74
CA VAL A 101 -2.61 -2.06 3.45
C VAL A 101 -3.27 -2.09 4.82
N TRP A 102 -4.03 -3.15 5.09
CA TRP A 102 -4.77 -3.35 6.33
C TRP A 102 -4.21 -4.57 7.09
N PRO A 103 -3.68 -4.40 8.30
CA PRO A 103 -3.27 -5.50 9.16
C PRO A 103 -4.48 -6.11 9.88
N TYR A 104 -4.42 -7.42 10.09
CA TYR A 104 -5.40 -8.18 10.86
C TYR A 104 -4.68 -9.23 11.70
N LYS A 105 -5.32 -9.69 12.79
CA LYS A 105 -4.78 -10.81 13.56
C LYS A 105 -4.70 -12.08 12.71
N ASP A 106 -5.79 -12.40 12.02
CA ASP A 106 -5.99 -13.58 11.19
C ASP A 106 -7.14 -13.32 10.18
N LEU A 107 -7.51 -14.33 9.38
CA LEU A 107 -8.57 -14.20 8.37
C LEU A 107 -9.98 -14.05 8.98
N GLU A 108 -10.20 -14.58 10.18
CA GLU A 108 -11.49 -14.44 10.88
C GLU A 108 -11.67 -13.00 11.39
N ASP A 109 -10.62 -12.44 12.00
CA ASP A 109 -10.56 -11.04 12.41
C ASP A 109 -10.75 -10.09 11.22
N ARG A 110 -10.13 -10.40 10.07
CA ARG A 110 -10.37 -9.68 8.82
C ARG A 110 -11.84 -9.68 8.44
N ASP A 111 -12.49 -10.83 8.42
CA ASP A 111 -13.88 -10.94 7.99
C ASP A 111 -14.83 -10.23 8.95
N ARG A 112 -14.58 -10.33 10.26
CA ARG A 112 -15.27 -9.54 11.28
C ARG A 112 -15.09 -8.05 11.05
N ALA A 113 -13.85 -7.57 10.93
CA ALA A 113 -13.55 -6.16 10.71
C ALA A 113 -14.20 -5.62 9.43
N ARG A 114 -14.21 -6.40 8.34
CA ARG A 114 -14.90 -6.00 7.09
C ARG A 114 -16.40 -5.87 7.28
N LYS A 115 -17.06 -6.78 8.01
CA LYS A 115 -18.49 -6.70 8.32
C LYS A 115 -18.84 -5.49 9.19
N GLU A 116 -18.01 -5.20 10.21
CA GLU A 116 -18.23 -4.01 11.03
C GLU A 116 -18.04 -2.73 10.24
N ALA A 117 -17.03 -2.69 9.37
CA ALA A 117 -16.72 -1.49 8.64
C ALA A 117 -17.78 -1.10 7.60
N THR A 118 -18.54 -2.07 7.06
CA THR A 118 -19.70 -1.77 6.21
C THR A 118 -20.87 -1.09 6.94
N LYS A 119 -20.86 -1.08 8.28
CA LYS A 119 -21.88 -0.42 9.10
C LYS A 119 -21.52 1.03 9.44
N LEU A 120 -20.30 1.47 9.13
CA LEU A 120 -19.88 2.85 9.36
C LEU A 120 -20.70 3.79 8.47
N SER A 121 -21.20 4.87 9.05
CA SER A 121 -21.94 5.92 8.32
C SER A 121 -21.05 6.63 7.30
N ASN A 122 -19.75 6.68 7.57
CA ASN A 122 -18.73 7.30 6.73
C ASN A 122 -17.69 6.25 6.32
N TRP A 123 -17.92 5.64 5.16
CA TRP A 123 -17.04 4.64 4.58
C TRP A 123 -16.19 5.26 3.48
N PRO A 124 -14.87 4.94 3.37
CA PRO A 124 -14.04 5.36 2.24
C PRO A 124 -14.50 4.66 0.94
N SER A 125 -15.60 5.15 0.37
CA SER A 125 -16.29 4.61 -0.80
C SER A 125 -15.43 4.67 -2.06
N GLY A 126 -14.41 5.53 -2.06
CA GLY A 126 -13.50 5.80 -3.17
C GLY A 126 -14.02 6.90 -4.10
N ALA A 127 -13.40 7.02 -5.28
CA ALA A 127 -13.84 7.93 -6.35
C ALA A 127 -14.59 7.19 -7.47
N PRO A 128 -15.34 7.90 -8.34
CA PRO A 128 -15.78 7.39 -9.63
C PRO A 128 -14.61 6.95 -10.53
N GLY A 129 -14.91 6.18 -11.57
CA GLY A 129 -13.91 5.80 -12.57
C GLY A 129 -12.94 4.71 -12.09
N ARG A 130 -13.39 3.77 -11.25
CA ARG A 130 -12.53 2.64 -10.83
C ARG A 130 -12.46 1.59 -11.94
N ILE A 131 -11.26 1.38 -12.47
CA ILE A 131 -11.02 0.51 -13.62
C ILE A 131 -10.67 -0.92 -13.17
N LYS A 132 -9.81 -1.05 -12.16
CA LYS A 132 -9.28 -2.34 -11.72
C LYS A 132 -9.13 -2.39 -10.21
N GLN A 133 -9.41 -3.55 -9.63
CA GLN A 133 -9.15 -3.82 -8.22
C GLN A 133 -8.40 -5.13 -8.05
N GLU A 134 -7.36 -5.10 -7.23
CA GLU A 134 -6.57 -6.27 -6.88
C GLU A 134 -6.35 -6.28 -5.37
N ASN A 135 -6.41 -7.46 -4.76
CA ASN A 135 -6.03 -7.65 -3.38
C ASN A 135 -5.22 -8.94 -3.21
N LYS A 136 -4.40 -8.95 -2.16
CA LYS A 136 -3.58 -10.10 -1.79
C LYS A 136 -3.36 -10.09 -0.28
N ILE A 137 -3.33 -11.29 0.30
CA ILE A 137 -3.00 -11.50 1.71
C ILE A 137 -1.49 -11.75 1.79
N LEU A 138 -0.84 -11.00 2.67
CA LEU A 138 0.59 -11.06 2.92
C LEU A 138 0.82 -11.55 4.34
N ILE A 139 1.90 -12.30 4.53
CA ILE A 139 2.39 -12.76 5.83
C ILE A 139 3.71 -12.01 6.06
N PRO A 140 3.89 -11.30 7.19
CA PRO A 140 5.13 -10.62 7.47
C PRO A 140 6.25 -11.65 7.68
N ALA A 141 7.40 -11.44 7.05
CA ALA A 141 8.61 -12.20 7.37
C ALA A 141 9.08 -11.88 8.80
N GLU A 142 9.85 -12.78 9.42
CA GLU A 142 10.30 -12.62 10.83
C GLU A 142 11.06 -11.31 11.08
N PHE A 143 11.83 -10.83 10.11
CA PHE A 143 12.60 -9.58 10.19
C PHE A 143 11.78 -8.34 9.80
N SER A 144 10.50 -8.50 9.46
CA SER A 144 9.66 -7.36 9.13
C SER A 144 9.53 -6.45 10.35
N PRO A 145 9.70 -5.12 10.21
CA PRO A 145 9.40 -4.19 11.30
C PRO A 145 7.91 -4.13 11.66
N MET A 146 7.08 -4.87 10.92
CA MET A 146 5.66 -5.04 11.15
C MET A 146 5.28 -6.48 11.57
N ALA A 147 6.25 -7.36 11.87
CA ALA A 147 5.99 -8.72 12.35
C ALA A 147 5.50 -8.76 13.80
#